data_AF-B9TG14-F1
#
_entry.id   AF-B9TG14-F1
#
_cell.length_a   1.000
_cell.length_b   1.000
_cell.length_c   1.000
_cell.angle_alpha   90.00
_cell.angle_beta   90.00
_cell.angle_gamma   90.00
#
_symmetry.space_group_name_H-M   'P 1'
#
loop_
_entity.id
_entity.type
_entity.pdbx_description
1 polymer ?
#
loop_
_entity_poly.entity_id
_entity_poly.type
_entity_poly.pdbx_seq_one_letter_code
_entity_poly.pdbx_strand_id
1 'polypeptide(L)'
;MQGLKQDVSRAWLMATGAAIIALLAGSKVMAQETPTELQPLVIQGSQQKSEDNGTAPVKGYVARKTTAGSKSDTPITEVPQSVSVIGQQEMQDRGITNKVDETLRYTPGVTAQPFGNDGDTDWFYIRGFDATQSG
;
A
#
# COMPACT_ATOMS: atom_id res chain seq x y z
N MET A 1 6.47 64.88 93.13
CA MET A 1 7.92 64.81 92.85
C MET A 1 8.17 63.52 92.07
N GLN A 2 8.89 63.61 90.94
CA GLN A 2 9.67 62.56 90.24
C GLN A 2 8.96 61.20 90.01
N GLY A 3 8.57 60.76 88.81
CA GLY A 3 9.30 60.77 87.54
C GLY A 3 10.06 59.46 87.34
N LEU A 4 9.51 58.50 86.58
CA LEU A 4 10.30 57.51 85.83
C LEU A 4 9.49 56.91 84.66
N LYS A 5 9.97 57.17 83.45
CA LYS A 5 9.59 56.54 82.17
C LYS A 5 10.09 55.09 82.15
N GLN A 6 9.37 54.14 81.55
CA GLN A 6 9.96 52.97 80.88
C GLN A 6 9.09 52.50 79.71
N ASP A 7 9.79 52.10 78.64
CA ASP A 7 9.35 52.10 77.26
C ASP A 7 8.54 50.85 76.87
N VAL A 8 7.49 51.06 76.09
CA VAL A 8 6.72 49.98 75.45
C VAL A 8 7.63 49.32 74.42
N SER A 9 8.05 48.10 74.73
CA SER A 9 9.11 47.39 74.01
C SER A 9 8.84 47.22 72.51
N ARG A 10 9.79 47.69 71.69
CA ARG A 10 9.84 47.61 70.22
C ARG A 10 9.93 46.17 69.68
N ALA A 11 10.04 45.18 70.57
CA ALA A 11 10.18 43.77 70.24
C ALA A 11 8.85 43.13 69.80
N TRP A 12 7.70 43.65 70.26
CA TRP A 12 6.41 43.02 69.98
C TRP A 12 5.82 43.41 68.62
N LEU A 13 6.24 44.54 68.05
CA LEU A 13 5.85 44.99 66.70
C LEU A 13 6.61 44.28 65.56
N MET A 14 7.70 43.56 65.86
CA MET A 14 8.50 42.85 64.84
C MET A 14 8.12 41.37 64.70
N ALA A 15 7.40 40.79 65.67
CA ALA A 15 7.01 39.38 65.63
C ALA A 15 5.77 39.11 64.76
N THR A 16 4.89 40.08 64.57
CA THR A 16 3.69 39.94 63.73
C THR A 16 3.95 40.14 62.23
N GLY A 17 5.01 40.89 61.87
CA GLY A 17 5.39 41.11 60.46
C GLY A 17 6.00 39.89 59.77
N ALA A 18 6.71 39.04 60.51
CA ALA A 18 7.37 37.85 59.96
C ALA A 18 6.39 36.72 59.60
N ALA A 19 5.20 36.68 60.22
CA ALA A 19 4.21 35.63 59.97
C ALA A 19 3.43 35.84 58.66
N ILE A 20 3.27 37.09 58.20
CA ILE A 20 2.52 37.41 56.97
C ILE A 20 3.37 37.17 55.70
N ILE A 21 4.69 37.30 55.80
CA ILE A 21 5.60 37.07 54.66
C ILE A 21 5.82 35.57 54.39
N ALA A 22 5.63 34.71 55.40
CA ALA A 22 5.71 33.25 55.24
C ALA A 22 4.52 32.63 54.50
N LEU A 23 3.36 33.31 54.44
CA LEU A 23 2.17 32.82 53.73
C LEU A 23 2.13 33.19 52.23
N LEU A 24 3.05 34.02 51.76
CA LEU A 24 3.17 34.46 50.36
C LEU A 24 4.29 33.73 49.58
N ALA A 25 4.98 32.77 50.23
CA ALA A 25 5.94 31.90 49.57
C ALA A 25 5.20 30.88 48.70
N GLY A 26 5.01 31.27 47.44
CA GLY A 26 4.21 30.62 46.41
C GLY A 26 4.13 29.10 46.42
N SER A 27 2.90 28.60 46.39
CA SER A 27 2.56 27.29 45.86
C SER A 27 3.16 27.15 44.47
N LYS A 28 4.27 26.43 44.34
CA LYS A 28 4.74 25.92 43.05
C LYS A 28 3.73 24.87 42.60
N VAL A 29 2.73 25.27 41.84
CA VAL A 29 1.87 24.34 41.09
C VAL A 29 2.77 23.69 40.04
N MET A 30 3.24 22.48 40.32
CA MET A 30 3.91 21.64 39.33
C MET A 30 2.82 20.98 38.49
N ALA A 31 2.22 21.75 37.57
CA ALA A 31 1.46 21.20 36.46
C ALA A 31 2.48 20.62 35.47
N GLN A 32 3.03 19.45 35.79
CA GLN A 32 3.90 18.73 34.88
C GLN A 32 3.02 17.97 33.88
N GLU A 33 2.67 18.66 32.80
CA GLU A 33 2.22 17.97 31.57
C GLU A 33 3.39 17.14 31.07
N THR A 34 3.43 15.90 31.51
CA THR A 34 4.37 14.91 30.97
C THR A 34 3.80 14.55 29.60
N PRO A 35 4.48 14.87 28.49
CA PRO A 35 3.94 14.58 27.16
C PRO A 35 3.75 13.08 27.04
N THR A 36 2.51 12.64 26.85
CA THR A 36 2.23 11.24 26.56
C THR A 36 2.52 11.00 25.09
N GLU A 37 3.73 10.56 24.77
CA GLU A 37 4.05 10.10 23.41
C GLU A 37 3.36 8.77 23.14
N LEU A 38 2.42 8.80 22.20
CA LEU A 38 1.77 7.60 21.70
C LEU A 38 2.74 6.88 20.75
N GLN A 39 2.81 5.56 20.89
CA GLN A 39 3.55 4.73 19.94
C GLN A 39 2.91 4.85 18.55
N PRO A 40 3.71 4.95 17.49
CA PRO A 40 3.18 5.06 16.14
C PRO A 40 2.37 3.81 15.77
N LEU A 41 1.11 4.01 15.39
CA LEU A 41 0.28 2.97 14.81
C LEU A 41 0.68 2.78 13.34
N VAL A 42 1.41 1.71 13.05
CA VAL A 42 1.74 1.34 11.67
C VAL A 42 0.51 0.71 11.03
N ILE A 43 -0.18 1.50 10.21
CA ILE A 43 -1.24 1.00 9.34
C ILE A 43 -0.55 0.32 8.16
N GLN A 44 -0.30 -0.99 8.26
CA GLN A 44 -0.07 -1.79 7.06
C GLN A 44 -1.39 -1.86 6.32
N GLY A 45 -1.55 -1.01 5.30
CA GLY A 45 -2.56 -1.23 4.30
C GLY A 45 -2.39 -2.65 3.79
N SER A 46 -3.45 -3.45 3.83
CA SER A 46 -3.53 -4.68 3.05
C SER A 46 -3.50 -4.25 1.59
N GLN A 47 -2.30 -3.97 1.08
CA GLN A 47 -2.04 -3.97 -0.34
C GLN A 47 -2.36 -5.40 -0.76
N GLN A 48 -3.62 -5.64 -1.11
CA GLN A 48 -4.02 -6.78 -1.91
C GLN A 48 -3.16 -6.61 -3.15
N LYS A 49 -2.00 -7.24 -3.13
CA LYS A 49 -1.03 -7.25 -4.21
C LYS A 49 -1.86 -7.41 -5.47
N SER A 50 -1.75 -6.46 -6.41
CA SER A 50 -2.43 -6.48 -7.70
C SER A 50 -2.04 -7.68 -8.58
N GLU A 51 -1.55 -8.75 -7.96
CA GLU A 51 -1.15 -10.05 -8.49
C GLU A 51 -2.35 -10.95 -8.80
N ASP A 52 -3.55 -10.61 -8.32
CA ASP A 52 -4.81 -11.34 -8.60
C ASP A 52 -5.82 -10.45 -9.35
N ASN A 53 -5.35 -9.76 -10.39
CA ASN A 53 -6.23 -9.12 -11.37
C ASN A 53 -5.95 -9.66 -12.78
N GLY A 54 -6.91 -9.50 -13.69
CA GLY A 54 -6.85 -10.04 -15.04
C GLY A 54 -5.79 -9.45 -15.97
N THR A 55 -5.00 -8.48 -15.52
CA THR A 55 -3.84 -7.93 -16.25
C THR A 55 -2.51 -8.19 -15.55
N ALA A 56 -2.52 -8.83 -14.38
CA ALA A 56 -1.34 -9.19 -13.63
C ALA A 56 -0.52 -10.24 -14.37
N PRO A 57 0.81 -10.28 -14.19
CA PRO A 57 1.61 -11.39 -14.67
C PRO A 57 1.10 -12.73 -14.12
N VAL A 58 0.90 -13.69 -15.01
CA VAL A 58 0.48 -15.04 -14.63
C VAL A 58 1.60 -15.73 -13.84
N LYS A 59 1.26 -16.29 -12.68
CA LYS A 59 2.17 -17.11 -11.89
C LYS A 59 2.10 -18.55 -12.38
N GLY A 60 3.19 -19.08 -12.93
CA GLY A 60 3.16 -20.39 -13.60
C GLY A 60 2.45 -20.31 -14.94
N TYR A 61 1.73 -21.37 -15.30
CA TYR A 61 1.05 -21.50 -16.61
C TYR A 61 -0.49 -21.36 -16.49
N VAL A 62 -1.03 -21.40 -15.27
CA VAL A 62 -2.49 -21.40 -15.05
C VAL A 62 -2.95 -20.01 -14.62
N ALA A 63 -3.52 -19.27 -15.57
CA ALA A 63 -4.21 -18.02 -15.27
C ALA A 63 -5.54 -18.27 -14.56
N ARG A 64 -5.97 -17.35 -13.70
CA ARG A 64 -7.23 -17.45 -12.94
C ARG A 64 -8.27 -16.40 -13.33
N LYS A 65 -7.82 -15.21 -13.72
CA LYS A 65 -8.67 -14.10 -14.16
C LYS A 65 -8.17 -13.52 -15.47
N THR A 66 -9.04 -12.82 -16.18
CA THR A 66 -8.73 -12.11 -17.41
C THR A 66 -9.65 -10.91 -17.57
N THR A 67 -9.19 -9.88 -18.27
CA THR A 67 -10.04 -8.79 -18.76
C THR A 67 -10.54 -9.02 -20.18
N ALA A 68 -10.01 -10.03 -20.87
CA ALA A 68 -10.47 -10.40 -22.21
C ALA A 68 -11.87 -11.01 -22.17
N GLY A 69 -12.70 -10.69 -23.15
CA GLY A 69 -14.09 -11.16 -23.25
C GLY A 69 -15.09 -10.31 -22.46
N SER A 70 -14.79 -9.93 -21.21
CA SER A 70 -15.70 -9.16 -20.34
C SER A 70 -15.35 -7.68 -20.18
N LYS A 71 -14.12 -7.26 -20.56
CA LYS A 71 -13.56 -5.91 -20.32
C LYS A 71 -13.49 -5.51 -18.83
N SER A 72 -13.64 -6.47 -17.92
CA SER A 72 -13.57 -6.29 -16.48
C SER A 72 -12.73 -7.41 -15.88
N ASP A 73 -12.23 -7.26 -14.66
CA ASP A 73 -11.49 -8.32 -13.97
C ASP A 73 -12.44 -9.49 -13.65
N THR A 74 -12.42 -10.54 -14.48
CA THR A 74 -13.38 -11.65 -14.42
C THR A 74 -12.66 -12.99 -14.27
N PRO A 75 -13.07 -13.86 -13.34
CA PRO A 75 -12.59 -15.24 -13.29
C PRO A 75 -12.81 -15.95 -14.63
N ILE A 76 -11.83 -16.74 -15.09
CA ILE A 76 -11.91 -17.41 -16.41
C ILE A 76 -13.14 -18.32 -16.50
N THR A 77 -13.57 -18.92 -15.38
CA THR A 77 -14.78 -19.76 -15.29
C THR A 77 -16.09 -19.00 -15.49
N GLU A 78 -16.08 -17.67 -15.37
CA GLU A 78 -17.25 -16.79 -15.48
C GLU A 78 -17.31 -16.06 -16.83
N VAL A 79 -16.28 -16.19 -17.67
CA VAL A 79 -16.29 -15.60 -19.01
C VAL A 79 -17.19 -16.45 -19.92
N PRO A 80 -18.21 -15.89 -20.59
CA PRO A 80 -19.18 -16.66 -21.39
C PRO A 80 -18.63 -17.10 -22.76
N GLN A 81 -17.31 -17.09 -22.94
CA GLN A 81 -16.61 -17.37 -24.19
C GLN A 81 -15.37 -18.21 -23.92
N SER A 82 -14.90 -18.96 -24.92
CA SER A 82 -13.63 -19.69 -24.82
C SER A 82 -12.47 -18.71 -24.81
N VAL A 83 -11.69 -18.71 -23.73
CA VAL A 83 -10.48 -17.89 -23.59
C VAL A 83 -9.29 -18.78 -23.27
N SER A 84 -8.16 -18.51 -23.91
CA SER A 84 -6.87 -19.10 -23.58
C SER A 84 -5.91 -17.98 -23.19
N VAL A 85 -5.19 -18.15 -22.08
CA VAL A 85 -4.24 -17.16 -21.56
C VAL A 85 -2.87 -17.82 -21.51
N ILE A 86 -1.88 -17.15 -22.08
CA ILE A 86 -0.50 -17.66 -22.17
C ILE A 86 0.35 -16.77 -21.28
N GLY A 87 0.96 -17.38 -20.25
CA GLY A 87 1.73 -16.66 -19.24
C GLY A 87 3.15 -16.32 -19.71
N GLN A 88 3.76 -15.32 -19.08
CA GLN A 88 5.14 -14.94 -19.37
C GLN A 88 6.12 -16.09 -19.12
N GLN A 89 5.91 -16.87 -18.07
CA GLN A 89 6.75 -18.02 -17.75
C GLN A 89 6.67 -19.09 -18.84
N GLU A 90 5.48 -19.36 -19.38
CA GLU A 90 5.30 -20.31 -20.47
C GLU A 90 6.01 -19.86 -21.75
N MET A 91 5.94 -18.56 -22.09
CA MET A 91 6.67 -18.01 -23.23
C MET A 91 8.19 -18.17 -23.07
N GLN A 92 8.72 -17.90 -21.87
CA GLN A 92 10.15 -18.03 -21.56
C GLN A 92 10.63 -19.48 -21.64
N ASP A 93 9.88 -20.41 -21.05
CA ASP A 93 10.22 -21.83 -21.04
C ASP A 93 10.18 -22.45 -22.44
N ARG A 94 9.33 -21.90 -23.33
CA ARG A 94 9.27 -22.28 -24.75
C ARG A 94 10.29 -21.56 -25.63
N GLY A 95 11.11 -20.67 -25.06
CA GLY A 95 12.13 -19.93 -25.79
C GLY A 95 11.57 -18.86 -26.75
N ILE A 96 10.34 -18.41 -26.52
CA ILE A 96 9.66 -17.43 -27.36
C ILE A 96 10.11 -16.03 -26.97
N THR A 97 10.69 -15.29 -27.92
CA THR A 97 11.28 -13.99 -27.62
C THR A 97 10.67 -12.83 -28.41
N ASN A 98 10.19 -13.07 -29.64
CA ASN A 98 9.97 -11.98 -30.60
C ASN A 98 8.64 -12.02 -31.35
N LYS A 99 7.88 -13.12 -31.32
CA LYS A 99 6.76 -13.33 -32.24
C LYS A 99 5.48 -13.80 -31.53
N VAL A 100 4.35 -13.22 -31.92
CA VAL A 100 3.05 -13.56 -31.35
C VAL A 100 2.56 -14.88 -31.92
N ASP A 101 2.75 -15.10 -33.22
CA ASP A 101 2.35 -16.35 -33.87
C ASP A 101 3.04 -17.58 -33.25
N GLU A 102 4.31 -17.46 -32.87
CA GLU A 102 5.06 -18.52 -32.19
C GLU A 102 4.44 -18.88 -30.83
N THR A 103 3.95 -17.88 -30.12
CA THR A 103 3.28 -18.04 -28.82
C THR A 103 2.02 -18.90 -28.92
N LEU A 104 1.35 -18.85 -30.06
CA LEU A 104 0.06 -19.53 -30.27
C LEU A 104 0.19 -21.00 -30.69
N ARG A 105 1.41 -21.52 -30.93
CA ARG A 105 1.64 -22.91 -31.39
C ARG A 105 1.01 -24.00 -30.52
N TYR A 106 0.82 -23.73 -29.23
CA TYR A 106 0.27 -24.69 -28.26
C TYR A 106 -1.17 -24.34 -27.83
N THR A 107 -1.82 -23.41 -28.53
CA THR A 107 -3.19 -22.98 -28.22
C THR A 107 -4.20 -23.73 -29.08
N PRO A 108 -5.19 -24.42 -28.49
CA PRO A 108 -6.18 -25.14 -29.26
C PRO A 108 -7.08 -24.19 -30.06
N GLY A 109 -7.46 -24.62 -31.27
CA GLY A 109 -8.31 -23.82 -32.16
C GLY A 109 -7.60 -22.65 -32.84
N VAL A 110 -6.28 -22.54 -32.67
CA VAL A 110 -5.43 -21.60 -33.40
C VAL A 110 -4.46 -22.38 -34.28
N THR A 111 -4.38 -22.00 -35.56
CA THR A 111 -3.33 -22.49 -36.46
C THR A 111 -2.26 -21.41 -36.53
N ALA A 112 -1.13 -21.65 -35.87
CA ALA A 112 0.01 -20.74 -35.84
C ALA A 112 0.99 -21.02 -36.99
N GLN A 113 1.61 -19.97 -37.53
CA GLN A 113 2.69 -20.03 -38.53
C GLN A 113 2.42 -20.96 -39.72
N PRO A 114 1.26 -20.80 -40.40
CA PRO A 114 0.91 -21.60 -41.58
C PRO A 114 1.95 -21.50 -42.70
N PHE A 115 2.70 -20.40 -42.77
CA PHE A 115 3.73 -20.12 -43.77
C PHE A 115 5.16 -20.18 -43.20
N GLY A 116 5.32 -20.66 -41.97
CA GLY A 116 6.61 -20.74 -41.29
C GLY A 116 6.99 -19.45 -40.55
N ASN A 117 8.28 -19.31 -40.26
CA ASN A 117 8.82 -18.17 -39.52
C ASN A 117 9.11 -17.00 -40.45
N ASP A 118 8.19 -16.04 -40.49
CA ASP A 118 8.30 -14.77 -41.20
C ASP A 118 8.62 -13.62 -40.24
N GLY A 119 9.55 -12.75 -40.62
CA GLY A 119 9.99 -11.60 -39.83
C GLY A 119 9.03 -10.40 -39.90
N ASP A 120 8.25 -10.29 -40.98
CA ASP A 120 7.43 -9.12 -41.27
C ASP A 120 6.03 -9.22 -40.63
N THR A 121 5.36 -10.35 -40.81
CA THR A 121 3.96 -10.53 -40.45
C THR A 121 3.78 -11.69 -39.46
N ASP A 122 2.86 -11.55 -38.50
CA ASP A 122 2.43 -12.65 -37.62
C ASP A 122 1.25 -13.38 -38.29
N TRP A 123 1.51 -14.59 -38.78
CA TRP A 123 0.53 -15.38 -39.53
C TRP A 123 -0.18 -16.38 -38.62
N PHE A 124 -1.49 -16.22 -38.42
CA PHE A 124 -2.29 -17.20 -37.68
C PHE A 124 -3.78 -17.17 -38.05
N TYR A 125 -4.43 -18.32 -37.91
CA TYR A 125 -5.87 -18.48 -38.08
C TYR A 125 -6.53 -18.84 -36.75
N ILE A 126 -7.67 -18.23 -36.46
CA ILE A 126 -8.49 -18.57 -35.28
C ILE A 126 -9.76 -19.26 -35.77
N ARG A 127 -9.97 -20.52 -35.35
CA ARG A 127 -11.10 -21.37 -35.78
C ARG A 127 -11.24 -21.45 -37.31
N GLY A 128 -10.12 -21.43 -38.03
CA GLY A 128 -10.05 -21.50 -39.49
C GLY A 128 -10.27 -20.17 -40.22
N PHE A 129 -10.52 -19.07 -39.50
CA PHE A 129 -10.65 -17.73 -40.09
C PHE A 129 -9.34 -16.96 -39.96
N ASP A 130 -9.04 -16.17 -40.98
CA ASP A 130 -7.81 -15.37 -41.01
C ASP A 130 -7.84 -14.33 -39.90
N ALA A 131 -6.80 -14.34 -39.07
CA ALA A 131 -6.59 -13.40 -37.98
C ALA A 131 -5.17 -12.81 -38.05
N THR A 132 -4.55 -12.87 -39.23
CA THR A 132 -3.20 -12.38 -39.48
C THR A 132 -3.03 -10.95 -39.00
N GLN A 133 -1.90 -10.69 -38.36
CA GLN A 133 -1.51 -9.37 -37.90
C GLN A 133 -0.27 -8.92 -38.69
N SER A 134 -0.48 -7.98 -39.61
CA SER A 134 0.58 -7.23 -40.27
C SER A 134 0.79 -5.89 -39.54
N GLY A 135 2.05 -5.50 -39.35
CA GLY A 135 2.45 -4.20 -38.80
C GLY A 135 2.42 -3.09 -39.85
#